data_AF-A9KLH8-F1
#
_entry.id   AF-A9KLH8-F1
#
_cell.length_a   1.000
_cell.length_b   1.000
_cell.length_c   1.000
_cell.angle_alpha   90.00
_cell.angle_beta   90.00
_cell.angle_gamma   90.00
#
_symmetry.space_group_name_H-M   'P 1'
#
loop_
_entity.id
_entity.type
_entity.pdbx_description
1 polymer ?
#
loop_
_entity_poly.entity_id
_entity_poly.type
_entity_poly.pdbx_seq_one_letter_code
_entity_poly.pdbx_strand_id
1 'polypeptide(L)'
;MKYILMDTNIYLDILIDRKNQVSSKLVETFEKLLDYDEIKLIVPSIVKFETYKHIYEEFDKVSKNLKKTIKNIEQLYGINAYKVNSLDIKDYKKKSKKELQDAADMFEANKETYLEDLKRLIEKVFNHRNTIIINEDDNLIKSCFLRRMYKKAPFHIEGKDSIADGMITETLINITYYITVDDDSEVYFVTGNYTDFADKDNKDILHPHIDQDLVSNGLDKKVSYIRTFQQLIGKSLVQEVTNANLKEEFERELEEEEEQLREQQEMEYSDLYRESFGLSSLSSFESNLEDTFIDSDFYEKVCSVFRDINGTYSAFEDFASFYEYDLIDYFNTLSLADIESVIQKMNEFFDNIGEATVVPSFEGICNIKDWILAKVEELDYCKYDIRLPDVLEFGDEIAIFDVHKQKSYLIIDELQLSPDDGGQDDIDIRIKDESGDILARGYIQVTYGNMELDEDGGLGDGCSEGVDYNALEIEEQIEQIALELEAERIKNEELIDDLRNRFGL
;
A
#
# COMPACT_ATOMS: atom_id res chain seq x y z
N MET A 1 -43.79 -23.28 -10.54
CA MET A 1 -43.17 -22.14 -9.82
C MET A 1 -41.73 -22.54 -9.51
N LYS A 2 -40.75 -21.63 -9.64
CA LYS A 2 -39.35 -21.97 -9.36
C LYS A 2 -38.92 -21.43 -8.01
N TYR A 3 -38.35 -22.29 -7.18
CA TYR A 3 -37.83 -21.95 -5.87
C TYR A 3 -36.31 -21.97 -5.88
N ILE A 4 -35.67 -20.97 -5.27
CA ILE A 4 -34.22 -20.83 -5.25
C ILE A 4 -33.76 -20.83 -3.80
N LEU A 5 -32.96 -21.81 -3.41
CA LEU A 5 -32.28 -21.87 -2.11
C LEU A 5 -30.80 -21.62 -2.37
N MET A 6 -30.28 -20.49 -1.90
CA MET A 6 -28.87 -20.14 -2.07
C MET A 6 -28.13 -20.25 -0.74
N ASP A 7 -26.89 -20.72 -0.81
CA ASP A 7 -25.94 -20.72 0.29
C ASP A 7 -25.34 -19.31 0.52
N THR A 8 -24.80 -19.08 1.71
CA THR A 8 -24.22 -17.82 2.17
C THR A 8 -23.17 -17.28 1.19
N ASN A 9 -22.31 -18.16 0.64
CA ASN A 9 -21.23 -17.78 -0.27
C ASN A 9 -21.76 -17.14 -1.56
N ILE A 10 -22.90 -17.59 -2.08
CA ILE A 10 -23.48 -17.07 -3.32
C ILE A 10 -23.96 -15.63 -3.13
N TYR A 11 -24.52 -15.30 -1.96
CA TYR A 11 -24.90 -13.91 -1.66
C TYR A 11 -23.68 -12.99 -1.57
N LEU A 12 -22.56 -13.49 -1.04
CA LEU A 12 -21.30 -12.74 -1.00
C LEU A 12 -20.75 -12.54 -2.42
N ASP A 13 -20.77 -13.58 -3.25
CA ASP A 13 -20.32 -13.52 -4.65
C ASP A 13 -21.12 -12.50 -5.49
N ILE A 14 -22.40 -12.30 -5.20
CA ILE A 14 -23.25 -11.32 -5.89
C ILE A 14 -23.01 -9.89 -5.36
N LEU A 15 -22.63 -9.75 -4.08
CA LEU A 15 -22.42 -8.45 -3.43
C LEU A 15 -21.01 -7.90 -3.62
N ILE A 16 -20.02 -8.78 -3.65
CA ILE A 16 -18.59 -8.47 -3.63
C ILE A 16 -17.97 -9.12 -4.86
N ASP A 17 -17.44 -8.29 -5.75
CA ASP A 17 -16.70 -8.77 -6.91
C ASP A 17 -15.33 -9.33 -6.49
N ARG A 18 -14.63 -9.96 -7.44
CA ARG A 18 -13.33 -10.58 -7.17
C ARG A 18 -12.19 -9.57 -6.90
N LYS A 19 -12.40 -8.28 -7.18
CA LYS A 19 -11.50 -7.18 -6.80
C LYS A 19 -11.81 -6.65 -5.39
N ASN A 20 -12.69 -7.33 -4.65
CA ASN A 20 -13.21 -6.90 -3.34
C ASN A 20 -13.98 -5.57 -3.40
N GLN A 21 -14.55 -5.23 -4.56
CA GLN A 21 -15.43 -4.07 -4.70
C GLN A 21 -16.88 -4.50 -4.54
N VAL A 22 -17.66 -3.64 -3.89
CA VAL A 22 -19.09 -3.86 -3.71
C VAL A 22 -19.81 -3.44 -4.99
N SER A 23 -20.52 -4.36 -5.63
CA SER A 23 -21.37 -4.07 -6.78
C SER A 23 -22.85 -4.14 -6.39
N SER A 24 -23.59 -3.06 -6.64
CA SER A 24 -25.05 -3.08 -6.46
C SER A 24 -25.79 -3.68 -7.64
N LYS A 25 -25.14 -3.76 -8.81
CA LYS A 25 -25.78 -4.07 -10.10
C LYS A 25 -26.47 -5.43 -10.09
N LEU A 26 -25.73 -6.51 -9.82
CA LEU A 26 -26.27 -7.87 -9.81
C LEU A 26 -27.37 -8.06 -8.75
N VAL A 27 -27.25 -7.42 -7.58
CA VAL A 27 -28.28 -7.49 -6.54
C VAL A 27 -29.56 -6.80 -7.00
N GLU A 28 -29.46 -5.63 -7.63
CA GLU A 28 -30.60 -4.88 -8.15
C GLU A 28 -31.26 -5.60 -9.34
N THR A 29 -30.46 -6.19 -10.23
CA THR A 29 -30.97 -6.99 -11.35
C THR A 29 -31.65 -8.26 -10.83
N PHE A 30 -31.13 -8.88 -9.77
CA PHE A 30 -31.80 -10.02 -9.11
C PHE A 30 -33.09 -9.62 -8.38
N GLU A 31 -33.13 -8.46 -7.74
CA GLU A 31 -34.36 -7.90 -7.16
C GLU A 31 -35.44 -7.73 -8.23
N LYS A 32 -35.11 -7.15 -9.39
CA LYS A 32 -36.04 -7.01 -10.53
C LYS A 32 -36.56 -8.38 -11.00
N LEU A 33 -35.72 -9.41 -10.99
CA LEU A 33 -36.13 -10.77 -11.37
C LEU A 33 -37.16 -11.34 -10.37
N LEU A 34 -36.96 -11.09 -9.07
CA LEU A 34 -37.93 -11.48 -8.05
C LEU A 34 -39.26 -10.73 -8.21
N ASP A 35 -39.23 -9.48 -8.66
CA ASP A 35 -40.44 -8.66 -8.89
C ASP A 35 -41.38 -9.22 -9.97
N TYR A 36 -40.84 -10.01 -10.90
CA TYR A 36 -41.62 -10.63 -11.98
C TYR A 36 -42.54 -11.78 -11.51
N ASP A 37 -42.35 -12.27 -10.28
CA ASP A 37 -43.22 -13.28 -9.63
C ASP A 37 -43.29 -14.66 -10.31
N GLU A 38 -42.26 -15.02 -11.08
CA GLU A 38 -42.07 -16.38 -11.61
C GLU A 38 -41.10 -17.22 -10.78
N ILE A 39 -40.33 -16.57 -9.92
CA ILE A 39 -39.37 -17.18 -9.00
C ILE A 39 -39.68 -16.80 -7.55
N LYS A 40 -39.34 -17.68 -6.63
CA LYS A 40 -39.37 -17.44 -5.18
C LYS A 40 -38.03 -17.79 -4.55
N LEU A 41 -37.51 -16.87 -3.75
CA LEU A 41 -36.28 -17.11 -3.00
C LEU A 41 -36.61 -17.76 -1.66
N ILE A 42 -35.85 -18.77 -1.27
CA ILE A 42 -35.92 -19.42 0.04
C ILE A 42 -34.66 -19.05 0.79
N VAL A 43 -34.82 -18.45 1.97
CA VAL A 43 -33.71 -18.01 2.81
C VAL A 43 -33.85 -18.62 4.19
N PRO A 44 -33.04 -19.63 4.54
CA PRO A 44 -32.90 -20.05 5.92
C PRO A 44 -32.43 -18.86 6.78
N SER A 45 -33.02 -18.67 7.96
CA SER A 45 -32.64 -17.59 8.87
C SER A 45 -31.15 -17.62 9.25
N ILE A 46 -30.54 -18.81 9.30
CA ILE A 46 -29.10 -18.97 9.51
C ILE A 46 -28.25 -18.36 8.39
N VAL A 47 -28.68 -18.48 7.12
CA VAL A 47 -27.97 -17.88 5.97
C VAL A 47 -28.01 -16.36 6.08
N LYS A 48 -29.19 -15.80 6.39
CA LYS A 48 -29.34 -14.36 6.63
C LYS A 48 -28.38 -13.86 7.72
N PHE A 49 -28.26 -14.62 8.82
CA PHE A 49 -27.33 -14.30 9.90
C PHE A 49 -25.86 -14.37 9.44
N GLU A 50 -25.47 -15.42 8.73
CA GLU A 50 -24.10 -15.58 8.24
C GLU A 50 -23.72 -14.55 7.19
N THR A 51 -24.60 -14.24 6.24
CA THR A 51 -24.35 -13.19 5.23
C THR A 51 -24.05 -11.86 5.91
N TYR A 52 -24.85 -11.47 6.92
CA TYR A 52 -24.54 -10.25 7.67
C TYR A 52 -23.20 -10.34 8.39
N LYS A 53 -22.95 -11.44 9.10
CA LYS A 53 -21.69 -11.65 9.82
C LYS A 53 -20.48 -11.54 8.90
N HIS A 54 -20.52 -12.16 7.72
CA HIS A 54 -19.42 -12.11 6.76
C HIS A 54 -19.26 -10.73 6.12
N ILE A 55 -20.34 -10.01 5.81
CA ILE A 55 -20.25 -8.61 5.37
C ILE A 55 -19.49 -7.77 6.42
N TYR A 56 -19.79 -7.97 7.71
CA TYR A 56 -19.04 -7.31 8.79
C TYR A 56 -17.56 -7.70 8.82
N GLU A 57 -17.26 -9.00 8.68
CA GLU A 57 -15.89 -9.52 8.68
C GLU A 57 -15.06 -8.99 7.50
N GLU A 58 -15.62 -8.98 6.29
CA GLU A 58 -14.97 -8.42 5.10
C GLU A 58 -14.72 -6.91 5.25
N PHE A 59 -15.70 -6.17 5.79
CA PHE A 59 -15.54 -4.74 6.05
C PHE A 59 -14.44 -4.45 7.10
N ASP A 60 -14.33 -5.30 8.13
CA ASP A 60 -13.26 -5.20 9.13
C ASP A 60 -11.86 -5.49 8.53
N LYS A 61 -11.76 -6.32 7.48
CA LYS A 61 -10.49 -6.52 6.76
C LYS A 61 -10.04 -5.24 6.05
N VAL A 62 -10.97 -4.48 5.46
CA VAL A 62 -10.65 -3.19 4.82
C VAL A 62 -10.08 -2.20 5.85
N SER A 63 -10.73 -2.07 7.02
CA SER A 63 -10.23 -1.24 8.13
C SER A 63 -8.84 -1.69 8.62
N LYS A 64 -8.62 -3.00 8.74
CA LYS A 64 -7.31 -3.56 9.13
C LYS A 64 -6.23 -3.27 8.09
N ASN A 65 -6.55 -3.35 6.80
CA ASN A 65 -5.62 -3.05 5.72
C ASN A 65 -5.25 -1.55 5.72
N LEU A 66 -6.22 -0.64 5.83
CA LEU A 66 -5.96 0.80 5.97
C LEU A 66 -5.06 1.11 7.17
N LYS A 67 -5.33 0.51 8.33
CA LYS A 67 -4.49 0.66 9.53
C LYS A 67 -3.08 0.10 9.35
N LYS A 68 -2.95 -1.02 8.62
CA LYS A 68 -1.65 -1.59 8.26
C LYS A 68 -0.87 -0.63 7.37
N THR A 69 -1.50 -0.04 6.36
CA THR A 69 -0.88 0.95 5.47
C THR A 69 -0.47 2.23 6.21
N ILE A 70 -1.33 2.76 7.10
CA ILE A 70 -0.98 3.91 7.96
C ILE A 70 0.23 3.59 8.83
N LYS A 71 0.28 2.39 9.41
CA LYS A 71 1.41 1.96 10.24
C LYS A 71 2.70 1.84 9.43
N ASN A 72 2.63 1.37 8.19
CA ASN A 72 3.77 1.34 7.30
C ASN A 72 4.27 2.77 7.00
N ILE A 73 3.36 3.75 6.83
CA ILE A 73 3.72 5.18 6.69
C ILE A 73 4.33 5.76 7.98
N GLU A 74 3.86 5.34 9.15
CA GLU A 74 4.47 5.74 10.44
C GLU A 74 5.88 5.21 10.61
N GLN A 75 6.19 4.09 9.95
CA GLN A 75 7.51 3.47 9.95
C GLN A 75 8.47 4.12 8.97
N LEU A 76 7.99 4.92 8.01
CA LEU A 76 8.85 5.79 7.22
C LEU A 76 9.67 6.66 8.18
N TYR A 77 10.92 6.96 7.86
CA TYR A 77 11.80 7.87 8.61
C TYR A 77 12.15 9.03 7.70
N GLY A 78 12.16 10.24 8.24
CA GLY A 78 12.46 11.45 7.47
C GLY A 78 13.45 12.28 8.25
N ILE A 79 14.37 12.92 7.56
CA ILE A 79 15.45 13.65 8.19
C ILE A 79 14.99 15.10 8.33
N ASN A 80 14.77 15.49 9.60
CA ASN A 80 14.21 16.79 10.01
C ASN A 80 15.30 17.85 9.89
N ALA A 81 15.54 18.18 8.65
CA ALA A 81 16.52 19.11 8.21
C ALA A 81 15.79 20.22 7.42
N TYR A 82 16.13 20.62 6.21
CA TYR A 82 15.62 21.90 5.68
C TYR A 82 14.13 21.88 5.33
N LYS A 83 13.47 23.03 5.56
CA LYS A 83 12.23 23.43 4.87
C LYS A 83 12.53 23.62 3.37
N VAL A 84 12.52 22.54 2.59
CA VAL A 84 12.41 22.60 1.13
C VAL A 84 10.93 22.74 0.77
N ASN A 85 10.62 23.69 -0.11
CA ASN A 85 9.28 23.89 -0.64
C ASN A 85 8.96 22.81 -1.67
N SER A 86 8.54 21.63 -1.22
CA SER A 86 7.72 20.69 -2.02
C SER A 86 7.38 19.39 -1.27
N LEU A 87 8.28 18.83 -0.45
CA LEU A 87 8.01 17.61 0.32
C LEU A 87 8.71 17.60 1.68
N ASP A 88 8.11 18.23 2.70
CA ASP A 88 8.51 18.00 4.08
C ASP A 88 8.03 16.59 4.47
N ILE A 89 8.91 15.59 4.68
CA ILE A 89 8.50 14.21 5.04
C ILE A 89 7.62 14.20 6.29
N LYS A 90 7.77 15.17 7.20
CA LYS A 90 6.85 15.35 8.33
C LYS A 90 5.51 15.86 7.86
N ASP A 91 5.45 16.80 6.92
CA ASP A 91 4.22 17.26 6.28
C ASP A 91 3.64 16.28 5.24
N TYR A 92 4.41 15.41 4.59
CA TYR A 92 3.97 14.35 3.68
C TYR A 92 3.52 13.14 4.50
N LYS A 93 4.29 12.68 5.49
CA LYS A 93 3.76 11.75 6.49
C LYS A 93 2.52 12.33 7.10
N LYS A 94 2.51 13.60 7.50
CA LYS A 94 1.30 14.20 8.06
C LYS A 94 0.23 14.39 7.01
N LYS A 95 0.49 14.62 5.73
CA LYS A 95 -0.51 14.80 4.67
C LYS A 95 -1.03 13.48 4.16
N SER A 96 -0.19 12.50 3.83
CA SER A 96 -0.55 11.13 3.48
C SER A 96 -1.12 10.36 4.67
N LYS A 97 -0.53 10.49 5.88
CA LYS A 97 -1.20 10.02 7.10
C LYS A 97 -2.49 10.75 7.27
N LYS A 98 -2.57 12.08 7.09
CA LYS A 98 -3.85 12.78 7.23
C LYS A 98 -4.83 12.37 6.15
N GLU A 99 -4.44 12.13 4.92
CA GLU A 99 -5.35 11.72 3.84
C GLU A 99 -5.80 10.29 4.03
N LEU A 100 -4.92 9.38 4.46
CA LEU A 100 -5.26 8.00 4.80
C LEU A 100 -5.95 7.86 6.15
N GLN A 101 -5.65 8.72 7.11
CA GLN A 101 -6.34 8.84 8.39
C GLN A 101 -7.67 9.53 8.18
N ASP A 102 -7.79 10.52 7.31
CA ASP A 102 -9.04 11.15 6.91
C ASP A 102 -9.87 10.13 6.12
N ALA A 103 -9.27 9.33 5.23
CA ALA A 103 -9.95 8.23 4.56
C ALA A 103 -10.35 7.12 5.54
N ALA A 104 -9.50 6.76 6.50
CA ALA A 104 -9.81 5.77 7.53
C ALA A 104 -10.84 6.28 8.53
N ASP A 105 -10.78 7.56 8.91
CA ASP A 105 -11.71 8.23 9.81
C ASP A 105 -13.03 8.48 9.10
N MET A 106 -13.03 8.82 7.80
CA MET A 106 -14.24 8.86 6.97
C MET A 106 -14.82 7.46 6.80
N PHE A 107 -13.99 6.45 6.56
CA PHE A 107 -14.44 5.06 6.45
C PHE A 107 -15.01 4.54 7.77
N GLU A 108 -14.40 4.87 8.92
CA GLU A 108 -14.89 4.50 10.25
C GLU A 108 -16.09 5.35 10.70
N ALA A 109 -16.10 6.65 10.41
CA ALA A 109 -17.23 7.54 10.72
C ALA A 109 -18.47 7.20 9.87
N ASN A 110 -18.26 6.76 8.64
CA ASN A 110 -19.32 6.27 7.75
C ASN A 110 -19.45 4.74 7.81
N LYS A 111 -18.73 4.03 8.70
CA LYS A 111 -18.75 2.56 8.76
C LYS A 111 -20.16 2.03 8.95
N GLU A 112 -20.88 2.62 9.91
CA GLU A 112 -22.28 2.27 10.14
C GLU A 112 -23.12 2.55 8.90
N THR A 113 -22.91 3.66 8.21
CA THR A 113 -23.62 4.01 6.97
C THR A 113 -23.32 3.05 5.81
N TYR A 114 -22.06 2.69 5.56
CA TYR A 114 -21.70 1.71 4.53
C TYR A 114 -22.27 0.33 4.82
N LEU A 115 -22.19 -0.11 6.08
CA LEU A 115 -22.78 -1.37 6.52
C LEU A 115 -24.31 -1.33 6.45
N GLU A 116 -24.93 -0.20 6.76
CA GLU A 116 -26.36 0.02 6.59
C GLU A 116 -26.77 0.02 5.12
N ASP A 117 -25.98 0.62 4.23
CA ASP A 117 -26.25 0.63 2.78
C ASP A 117 -26.11 -0.78 2.19
N LEU A 118 -25.07 -1.53 2.56
CA LEU A 118 -24.89 -2.94 2.18
C LEU A 118 -26.02 -3.82 2.72
N LYS A 119 -26.38 -3.65 4.00
CA LYS A 119 -27.52 -4.33 4.58
C LYS A 119 -28.80 -3.97 3.87
N ARG A 120 -29.02 -2.69 3.57
CA ARG A 120 -30.22 -2.23 2.85
C ARG A 120 -30.29 -2.87 1.48
N LEU A 121 -29.16 -2.96 0.77
CA LEU A 121 -29.07 -3.59 -0.54
C LEU A 121 -29.47 -5.07 -0.48
N ILE A 122 -28.90 -5.86 0.43
CA ILE A 122 -29.25 -7.29 0.55
C ILE A 122 -30.65 -7.50 1.18
N GLU A 123 -31.11 -6.56 2.01
CA GLU A 123 -32.47 -6.55 2.55
C GLU A 123 -33.53 -6.37 1.47
N LYS A 124 -33.21 -5.68 0.36
CA LYS A 124 -34.12 -5.63 -0.80
C LYS A 124 -34.46 -7.03 -1.29
N VAL A 125 -33.48 -7.94 -1.29
CA VAL A 125 -33.63 -9.35 -1.66
C VAL A 125 -34.26 -10.17 -0.53
N PHE A 126 -33.74 -10.08 0.69
CA PHE A 126 -34.20 -10.91 1.83
C PHE A 126 -35.62 -10.58 2.32
N ASN A 127 -36.03 -9.32 2.22
CA ASN A 127 -37.37 -8.88 2.62
C ASN A 127 -38.31 -8.70 1.41
N HIS A 128 -37.88 -9.14 0.22
CA HIS A 128 -38.71 -9.09 -0.98
C HIS A 128 -40.00 -9.90 -0.78
N ARG A 129 -41.11 -9.47 -1.41
CA ARG A 129 -42.42 -10.14 -1.31
C ARG A 129 -42.41 -11.60 -1.79
N ASN A 130 -41.48 -11.92 -2.69
CA ASN A 130 -41.26 -13.26 -3.24
C ASN A 130 -40.12 -14.02 -2.56
N THR A 131 -39.73 -13.56 -1.37
CA THR A 131 -38.78 -14.25 -0.50
C THR A 131 -39.51 -14.92 0.65
N ILE A 132 -39.17 -16.19 0.91
CA ILE A 132 -39.72 -17.01 1.97
C ILE A 132 -38.59 -17.26 2.98
N ILE A 133 -38.73 -16.70 4.17
CA ILE A 133 -37.79 -16.93 5.27
C ILE A 133 -38.20 -18.18 6.03
N ILE A 134 -37.29 -19.16 6.13
CA ILE A 134 -37.47 -20.36 6.93
C ILE A 134 -36.71 -20.18 8.24
N ASN A 135 -37.47 -19.98 9.33
CA ASN A 135 -36.91 -19.89 10.67
C ASN A 135 -36.56 -21.27 11.23
N GLU A 136 -35.63 -21.33 12.17
CA GLU A 136 -35.34 -22.58 12.88
C GLU A 136 -36.56 -23.02 13.71
N ASP A 137 -36.98 -24.28 13.50
CA ASP A 137 -37.97 -24.94 14.34
C ASP A 137 -37.39 -26.20 15.00
N ASP A 138 -38.11 -26.75 15.98
CA ASP A 138 -37.67 -27.93 16.74
C ASP A 138 -37.39 -29.15 15.85
N ASN A 139 -38.10 -29.28 14.72
CA ASN A 139 -37.90 -30.38 13.79
C ASN A 139 -36.62 -30.20 12.98
N LEU A 140 -36.38 -29.01 12.44
CA LEU A 140 -35.18 -28.67 11.68
C LEU A 140 -33.92 -28.83 12.53
N ILE A 141 -33.95 -28.28 13.74
CA ILE A 141 -32.85 -28.39 14.71
C ILE A 141 -32.57 -29.86 15.02
N LYS A 142 -33.62 -30.63 15.34
CA LYS A 142 -33.48 -32.06 15.64
C LYS A 142 -32.91 -32.84 14.46
N SER A 143 -33.38 -32.59 13.24
CA SER A 143 -32.87 -33.27 12.04
C SER A 143 -31.41 -32.94 11.78
N CYS A 144 -30.99 -31.68 11.96
CA CYS A 144 -29.59 -31.27 11.83
C CYS A 144 -28.70 -31.97 12.87
N PHE A 145 -29.13 -32.05 14.13
CA PHE A 145 -28.42 -32.80 15.17
C PHE A 145 -28.30 -34.29 14.85
N LEU A 146 -29.36 -34.92 14.34
CA LEU A 146 -29.32 -36.32 13.93
C LEU A 146 -28.34 -36.53 12.77
N ARG A 147 -28.39 -35.67 11.75
CA ARG A 147 -27.44 -35.69 10.62
C ARG A 147 -25.99 -35.64 11.11
N ARG A 148 -25.71 -34.75 12.07
CA ARG A 148 -24.40 -34.63 12.73
C ARG A 148 -24.00 -35.91 13.48
N MET A 149 -24.89 -36.47 14.29
CA MET A 149 -24.63 -37.70 15.05
C MET A 149 -24.27 -38.88 14.13
N TYR A 150 -24.92 -38.97 12.97
CA TYR A 150 -24.66 -40.00 11.97
C TYR A 150 -23.51 -39.66 11.01
N LYS A 151 -22.82 -38.52 11.20
CA LYS A 151 -21.73 -38.03 10.33
C LYS A 151 -22.12 -37.99 8.84
N LYS A 152 -23.37 -37.66 8.57
CA LYS A 152 -23.87 -37.44 7.21
C LYS A 152 -23.40 -36.07 6.70
N ALA A 153 -23.26 -35.92 5.38
CA ALA A 153 -22.83 -34.65 4.77
C ALA A 153 -23.81 -33.53 5.15
N PRO A 154 -23.33 -32.35 5.58
CA PRO A 154 -21.95 -31.87 5.43
C PRO A 154 -20.98 -32.28 6.57
N PHE A 155 -21.43 -32.94 7.65
CA PHE A 155 -20.59 -33.37 8.80
C PHE A 155 -19.72 -34.62 8.56
N HIS A 156 -19.61 -35.07 7.31
CA HIS A 156 -18.83 -36.24 6.92
C HIS A 156 -17.31 -36.04 6.99
N ILE A 157 -16.84 -34.79 7.06
CA ILE A 157 -15.43 -34.41 7.14
C ILE A 157 -14.99 -34.35 8.61
N GLU A 158 -13.86 -34.97 8.93
CA GLU A 158 -13.33 -35.03 10.29
C GLU A 158 -12.89 -33.63 10.78
N GLY A 159 -13.35 -33.24 11.97
CA GLY A 159 -13.06 -31.92 12.56
C GLY A 159 -13.99 -30.79 12.13
N LYS A 160 -14.95 -31.05 11.23
CA LYS A 160 -15.90 -30.04 10.76
C LYS A 160 -17.11 -29.90 11.70
N ASP A 161 -17.47 -28.67 12.06
CA ASP A 161 -18.58 -28.33 12.96
C ASP A 161 -19.48 -27.18 12.44
N SER A 162 -19.65 -27.07 11.12
CA SER A 162 -20.56 -26.06 10.54
C SER A 162 -22.01 -26.49 10.71
N ILE A 163 -22.64 -26.02 11.79
CA ILE A 163 -24.07 -26.24 12.05
C ILE A 163 -24.92 -25.56 10.95
N ALA A 164 -24.46 -24.44 10.40
CA ALA A 164 -25.18 -23.69 9.36
C ALA A 164 -25.37 -24.52 8.08
N ASP A 165 -24.30 -25.12 7.55
CA ASP A 165 -24.38 -25.99 6.38
C ASP A 165 -25.35 -27.17 6.63
N GLY A 166 -25.34 -27.70 7.85
CA GLY A 166 -26.28 -28.74 8.28
C GLY A 166 -27.74 -28.27 8.28
N MET A 167 -27.98 -27.04 8.73
CA MET A 167 -29.31 -26.42 8.70
C MET A 167 -29.77 -26.15 7.27
N ILE A 168 -28.91 -25.62 6.40
CA ILE A 168 -29.20 -25.42 4.96
C ILE A 168 -29.58 -26.75 4.30
N THR A 169 -28.79 -27.80 4.57
CA THR A 169 -29.03 -29.16 4.05
C THR A 169 -30.38 -29.68 4.51
N GLU A 170 -30.71 -29.56 5.80
CA GLU A 170 -31.97 -30.05 6.34
C GLU A 170 -33.16 -29.18 5.90
N THR A 171 -32.96 -27.89 5.64
CA THR A 171 -33.99 -27.06 5.03
C THR A 171 -34.32 -27.55 3.63
N LEU A 172 -33.30 -27.84 2.81
CA LEU A 172 -33.48 -28.41 1.46
C LEU A 172 -34.20 -29.76 1.49
N ILE A 173 -33.78 -30.66 2.37
CA ILE A 173 -34.32 -32.03 2.44
C ILE A 173 -35.76 -32.04 2.94
N ASN A 174 -36.13 -31.12 3.84
CA ASN A 174 -37.46 -31.01 4.42
C ASN A 174 -38.28 -29.86 3.81
N ILE A 175 -37.93 -29.39 2.61
CA ILE A 175 -38.48 -28.17 2.01
C ILE A 175 -40.00 -28.18 1.85
N THR A 176 -40.59 -29.35 1.62
CA THR A 176 -42.04 -29.56 1.46
C THR A 176 -42.85 -29.33 2.73
N TYR A 177 -42.19 -29.31 3.90
CA TYR A 177 -42.83 -28.92 5.16
C TYR A 177 -43.03 -27.40 5.23
N TYR A 178 -42.17 -26.64 4.56
CA TYR A 178 -42.15 -25.17 4.63
C TYR A 178 -42.86 -24.50 3.46
N ILE A 179 -42.89 -25.15 2.30
CA ILE A 179 -43.50 -24.61 1.09
C ILE A 179 -44.33 -25.68 0.34
N THR A 180 -45.30 -25.22 -0.43
CA THR A 180 -46.08 -26.08 -1.33
C THR A 180 -45.29 -26.31 -2.61
N VAL A 181 -44.75 -27.53 -2.79
CA VAL A 181 -44.08 -27.96 -4.02
C VAL A 181 -45.04 -28.81 -4.85
N ASP A 182 -45.78 -28.18 -5.76
CA ASP A 182 -46.66 -28.88 -6.71
C ASP A 182 -45.85 -29.63 -7.78
N ASP A 183 -46.53 -30.43 -8.62
CA ASP A 183 -45.88 -31.28 -9.63
C ASP A 183 -45.11 -30.50 -10.70
N ASP A 184 -45.45 -29.23 -10.92
CA ASP A 184 -44.80 -28.33 -11.87
C ASP A 184 -43.77 -27.38 -11.19
N SER A 185 -43.47 -27.61 -9.91
CA SER A 185 -42.51 -26.82 -9.14
C SER A 185 -41.12 -27.44 -9.15
N GLU A 186 -40.11 -26.58 -9.28
CA GLU A 186 -38.69 -26.94 -9.24
C GLU A 186 -38.01 -26.17 -8.11
N VAL A 187 -37.03 -26.81 -7.48
CA VAL A 187 -36.22 -26.24 -6.40
C VAL A 187 -34.76 -26.24 -6.85
N TYR A 188 -34.13 -25.09 -6.86
CA TYR A 188 -32.72 -24.91 -7.21
C TYR A 188 -31.91 -24.69 -5.95
N PHE A 189 -31.00 -25.62 -5.64
CA PHE A 189 -30.03 -25.44 -4.57
C PHE A 189 -28.72 -24.92 -5.17
N VAL A 190 -28.33 -23.71 -4.77
CA VAL A 190 -27.18 -22.98 -5.34
C VAL A 190 -26.10 -22.83 -4.27
N THR A 191 -24.94 -23.46 -4.45
CA THR A 191 -23.79 -23.30 -3.56
C THR A 191 -22.47 -23.47 -4.29
N GLY A 192 -21.51 -22.61 -3.99
CA GLY A 192 -20.13 -22.73 -4.48
C GLY A 192 -19.30 -23.74 -3.68
N ASN A 193 -19.83 -24.22 -2.56
CA ASN A 193 -19.13 -25.08 -1.61
C ASN A 193 -19.20 -26.57 -2.02
N TYR A 194 -18.42 -26.94 -3.02
CA TYR A 194 -18.37 -28.31 -3.52
C TYR A 194 -17.76 -29.31 -2.52
N THR A 195 -16.95 -28.85 -1.56
CA THR A 195 -16.31 -29.74 -0.59
C THR A 195 -17.33 -30.40 0.33
N ASP A 196 -18.43 -29.70 0.60
CA ASP A 196 -19.37 -30.06 1.66
C ASP A 196 -20.68 -30.63 1.16
N PHE A 197 -21.09 -30.20 -0.02
CA PHE A 197 -22.38 -30.54 -0.61
C PHE A 197 -22.28 -31.41 -1.85
N ALA A 198 -21.10 -31.54 -2.49
CA ALA A 198 -20.94 -32.30 -3.72
C ALA A 198 -20.33 -33.69 -3.49
N ASP A 199 -20.47 -34.55 -4.50
CA ASP A 199 -19.78 -35.83 -4.53
C ASP A 199 -18.25 -35.63 -4.67
N LYS A 200 -17.49 -36.57 -4.10
CA LYS A 200 -16.03 -36.51 -4.06
C LYS A 200 -15.40 -36.60 -5.46
N ASP A 201 -15.99 -37.40 -6.33
CA ASP A 201 -15.46 -37.69 -7.66
C ASP A 201 -16.12 -36.81 -8.73
N ASN A 202 -17.34 -36.31 -8.48
CA ASN A 202 -18.04 -35.41 -9.38
C ASN A 202 -18.65 -34.20 -8.64
N LYS A 203 -18.01 -33.03 -8.81
CA LYS A 203 -18.43 -31.78 -8.17
C LYS A 203 -19.76 -31.22 -8.67
N ASP A 204 -20.32 -31.75 -9.75
CA ASP A 204 -21.57 -31.26 -10.35
C ASP A 204 -22.80 -32.07 -9.90
N ILE A 205 -22.62 -33.05 -9.01
CA ILE A 205 -23.72 -33.79 -8.37
C ILE A 205 -23.65 -33.66 -6.86
N LEU A 206 -24.81 -33.75 -6.20
CA LEU A 206 -24.90 -33.71 -4.75
C LEU A 206 -24.20 -34.91 -4.11
N HIS A 207 -23.67 -34.68 -2.91
CA HIS A 207 -23.09 -35.71 -2.09
C HIS A 207 -24.11 -36.85 -1.87
N PRO A 208 -23.72 -38.14 -1.97
CA PRO A 208 -24.64 -39.29 -1.89
C PRO A 208 -25.57 -39.30 -0.67
N HIS A 209 -25.08 -38.86 0.50
CA HIS A 209 -25.90 -38.70 1.71
C HIS A 209 -27.09 -37.74 1.53
N ILE A 210 -26.91 -36.63 0.81
CA ILE A 210 -27.96 -35.63 0.58
C ILE A 210 -28.93 -36.18 -0.47
N ASP A 211 -28.39 -36.71 -1.57
CA ASP A 211 -29.19 -37.31 -2.66
C ASP A 211 -30.11 -38.44 -2.16
N GLN A 212 -29.58 -39.36 -1.34
CA GLN A 212 -30.38 -40.45 -0.75
C GLN A 212 -31.53 -39.94 0.13
N ASP A 213 -31.31 -38.85 0.86
CA ASP A 213 -32.32 -38.26 1.73
C ASP A 213 -33.38 -37.50 0.89
N LEU A 214 -32.98 -36.87 -0.22
CA LEU A 214 -33.91 -36.28 -1.20
C LEU A 214 -34.79 -37.32 -1.87
N VAL A 215 -34.21 -38.45 -2.32
CA VAL A 215 -34.96 -39.58 -2.88
C VAL A 215 -35.97 -40.12 -1.86
N SER A 216 -35.56 -40.25 -0.60
CA SER A 216 -36.42 -40.74 0.49
C SER A 216 -37.64 -39.83 0.74
N ASN A 217 -37.49 -38.53 0.45
CA ASN A 217 -38.54 -37.53 0.57
C ASN A 217 -39.28 -37.24 -0.76
N GLY A 218 -38.96 -37.97 -1.84
CA GLY A 218 -39.59 -37.79 -3.15
C GLY A 218 -39.25 -36.47 -3.86
N LEU A 219 -38.06 -35.92 -3.57
CA LEU A 219 -37.57 -34.64 -4.07
C LEU A 219 -36.48 -34.76 -5.14
N ASP A 220 -36.02 -35.98 -5.43
CA ASP A 220 -34.93 -36.29 -6.36
C ASP A 220 -35.13 -35.72 -7.77
N LYS A 221 -36.38 -35.65 -8.24
CA LYS A 221 -36.71 -35.08 -9.55
C LYS A 221 -37.07 -33.59 -9.53
N LYS A 222 -37.23 -33.01 -8.34
CA LYS A 222 -37.64 -31.61 -8.17
C LYS A 222 -36.48 -30.71 -7.76
N VAL A 223 -35.44 -31.27 -7.16
CA VAL A 223 -34.25 -30.52 -6.73
C VAL A 223 -33.16 -30.57 -7.79
N SER A 224 -32.71 -29.40 -8.23
CA SER A 224 -31.55 -29.23 -9.11
C SER A 224 -30.41 -28.58 -8.35
N TYR A 225 -29.20 -29.14 -8.48
CA TYR A 225 -27.99 -28.62 -7.86
C TYR A 225 -27.22 -27.73 -8.83
N ILE A 226 -26.86 -26.52 -8.38
CA ILE A 226 -26.19 -25.48 -9.17
C ILE A 226 -25.00 -24.94 -8.38
N ARG A 227 -23.89 -24.65 -9.06
CA ARG A 227 -22.64 -24.25 -8.40
C ARG A 227 -22.41 -22.75 -8.31
N THR A 228 -22.98 -21.99 -9.25
CA THR A 228 -22.73 -20.55 -9.32
C THR A 228 -23.99 -19.78 -9.68
N PHE A 229 -24.00 -18.50 -9.34
CA PHE A 229 -25.07 -17.60 -9.74
C PHE A 229 -25.17 -17.47 -11.27
N GLN A 230 -24.04 -17.46 -11.99
CA GLN A 230 -24.04 -17.44 -13.47
C GLN A 230 -24.79 -18.64 -14.06
N GLN A 231 -24.59 -19.84 -13.51
CA GLN A 231 -25.28 -21.04 -13.97
C GLN A 231 -26.79 -20.98 -13.69
N LEU A 232 -27.17 -20.42 -12.53
CA LEU A 232 -28.58 -20.22 -12.19
C LEU A 232 -29.27 -19.32 -13.23
N ILE A 233 -28.71 -18.15 -13.49
CA ILE A 233 -29.29 -17.16 -14.41
C ILE A 233 -29.21 -17.65 -15.87
N GLY A 234 -28.04 -18.10 -16.31
CA GLY A 234 -27.75 -18.40 -17.71
C GLY A 234 -28.24 -19.77 -18.21
N LYS A 235 -28.61 -20.69 -17.31
CA LYS A 235 -29.10 -22.03 -17.70
C LYS A 235 -30.44 -22.39 -17.10
N SER A 236 -30.63 -22.15 -15.81
CA SER A 236 -31.80 -22.64 -15.07
C SER A 236 -32.98 -21.67 -15.07
N LEU A 237 -32.72 -20.37 -15.13
CA LEU A 237 -33.74 -19.31 -15.11
C LEU A 237 -33.87 -18.56 -16.44
N VAL A 238 -33.39 -19.12 -17.55
CA VAL A 238 -33.35 -18.44 -18.87
C VAL A 238 -34.73 -17.93 -19.28
N GLN A 239 -35.78 -18.72 -19.04
CA GLN A 239 -37.14 -18.33 -19.42
C GLN A 239 -37.64 -17.16 -18.56
N GLU A 240 -37.42 -17.23 -17.25
CA GLU A 240 -37.84 -16.21 -16.28
C GLU A 240 -37.09 -14.89 -16.50
N VAL A 241 -35.79 -14.98 -16.75
CA VAL A 241 -34.93 -13.84 -17.10
C VAL A 241 -35.39 -13.19 -18.42
N THR A 242 -35.78 -14.01 -19.40
CA THR A 242 -36.31 -13.52 -20.69
C THR A 242 -37.67 -12.85 -20.50
N ASN A 243 -38.56 -13.47 -19.71
CA ASN A 243 -39.89 -12.96 -19.45
C ASN A 243 -39.84 -11.63 -18.67
N ALA A 244 -38.90 -11.49 -17.75
CA ALA A 244 -38.62 -10.26 -17.00
C ALA A 244 -37.89 -9.18 -17.82
N ASN A 245 -37.48 -9.48 -19.06
CA ASN A 245 -36.69 -8.59 -19.92
C ASN A 245 -35.36 -8.15 -19.28
N LEU A 246 -34.71 -9.05 -18.53
CA LEU A 246 -33.45 -8.81 -17.83
C LEU A 246 -32.24 -9.49 -18.48
N LYS A 247 -32.47 -10.18 -19.61
CA LYS A 247 -31.44 -10.98 -20.28
C LYS A 247 -30.20 -10.17 -20.62
N GLU A 248 -30.36 -9.00 -21.26
CA GLU A 248 -29.22 -8.15 -21.64
C GLU A 248 -28.50 -7.52 -20.44
N GLU A 249 -29.22 -7.24 -19.33
CA GLU A 249 -28.61 -6.71 -18.11
C GLU A 249 -27.71 -7.77 -17.46
N PHE A 250 -28.24 -8.99 -17.26
CA PHE A 250 -27.46 -10.09 -16.71
C PHE A 250 -26.30 -10.52 -17.62
N GLU A 251 -26.50 -10.61 -18.94
CA GLU A 251 -25.42 -10.97 -19.87
C GLU A 251 -24.26 -9.98 -19.76
N ARG A 252 -24.54 -8.67 -19.75
CA ARG A 252 -23.51 -7.64 -19.62
C ARG A 252 -22.78 -7.69 -18.29
N GLU A 253 -23.52 -7.79 -17.19
CA GLU A 253 -22.92 -7.81 -15.84
C GLU A 253 -22.02 -9.04 -15.65
N LEU A 254 -22.43 -10.20 -16.18
CA LEU A 254 -21.63 -11.42 -16.09
C LEU A 254 -20.44 -11.43 -17.06
N GLU A 255 -20.58 -10.86 -18.26
CA GLU A 255 -19.47 -10.68 -19.21
C GLU A 255 -18.39 -9.74 -18.64
N GLU A 256 -18.77 -8.62 -18.01
CA GLU A 256 -17.85 -7.69 -17.34
C GLU A 256 -17.03 -8.41 -16.24
N GLU A 257 -17.66 -9.28 -15.44
CA GLU A 257 -16.95 -10.08 -14.42
C GLU A 257 -16.02 -11.14 -15.03
N GLU A 258 -16.45 -11.83 -16.09
CA GLU A 258 -15.66 -12.86 -16.77
C GLU A 258 -14.46 -12.28 -17.53
N GLU A 259 -14.59 -11.10 -18.12
CA GLU A 259 -13.50 -10.38 -18.78
C GLU A 259 -12.42 -9.99 -17.76
N GLN A 260 -12.83 -9.37 -16.64
CA GLN A 260 -11.89 -9.02 -15.57
C GLN A 260 -11.17 -10.24 -14.99
N LEU A 261 -11.87 -11.37 -14.87
CA LEU A 261 -11.26 -12.62 -14.42
C LEU A 261 -10.21 -13.13 -15.41
N ARG A 262 -10.52 -13.08 -16.70
CA ARG A 262 -9.59 -13.49 -17.75
C ARG A 262 -8.34 -12.62 -17.75
N GLU A 263 -8.49 -11.30 -17.70
CA GLU A 263 -7.37 -10.36 -17.62
C GLU A 263 -6.45 -10.68 -16.43
N GLN A 264 -7.00 -10.94 -15.24
CA GLN A 264 -6.21 -11.32 -14.06
C GLN A 264 -5.48 -12.64 -14.24
N GLN A 265 -6.17 -13.66 -14.76
CA GLN A 265 -5.56 -14.97 -15.01
C GLN A 265 -4.45 -14.89 -16.06
N GLU A 266 -4.62 -14.05 -17.09
CA GLU A 266 -3.62 -13.81 -18.11
C GLU A 266 -2.39 -13.11 -17.53
N MET A 267 -2.59 -12.09 -16.67
CA MET A 267 -1.48 -11.44 -15.94
C MET A 267 -0.74 -12.43 -15.03
N GLU A 268 -1.45 -13.18 -14.19
CA GLU A 268 -0.85 -14.18 -13.29
C GLU A 268 -0.09 -15.26 -14.08
N TYR A 269 -0.65 -15.73 -15.19
CA TYR A 269 0.01 -16.70 -16.05
C TYR A 269 1.27 -16.12 -16.69
N SER A 270 1.22 -14.86 -17.14
CA SER A 270 2.37 -14.16 -17.70
C SER A 270 3.49 -14.01 -16.66
N ASP A 271 3.15 -13.58 -15.46
CA ASP A 271 4.11 -13.44 -14.35
C ASP A 271 4.73 -14.80 -13.98
N LEU A 272 3.93 -15.86 -13.84
CA LEU A 272 4.44 -17.22 -13.59
C LEU A 272 5.35 -17.72 -14.72
N TYR A 273 5.02 -17.40 -15.97
CA TYR A 273 5.85 -17.74 -17.12
C TYR A 273 7.19 -17.01 -17.04
N ARG A 274 7.19 -15.70 -16.79
CA ARG A 274 8.41 -14.88 -16.61
C ARG A 274 9.27 -15.37 -15.46
N GLU A 275 8.68 -15.61 -14.30
CA GLU A 275 9.35 -16.14 -13.11
C GLU A 275 9.99 -17.50 -13.37
N SER A 276 9.39 -18.33 -14.24
CA SER A 276 9.98 -19.63 -14.62
C SER A 276 11.32 -19.50 -15.34
N PHE A 277 11.60 -18.35 -15.95
CA PHE A 277 12.90 -18.00 -16.56
C PHE A 277 13.79 -17.16 -15.66
N GLY A 278 13.36 -16.88 -14.41
CA GLY A 278 14.11 -16.06 -13.46
C GLY A 278 13.98 -14.55 -13.69
N LEU A 279 12.98 -14.12 -14.45
CA LEU A 279 12.60 -12.71 -14.57
C LEU A 279 11.61 -12.34 -13.46
N SER A 280 11.57 -11.08 -13.06
CA SER A 280 10.61 -10.57 -12.10
C SER A 280 9.22 -10.45 -12.73
N SER A 281 8.20 -10.62 -11.89
CA SER A 281 6.81 -10.33 -12.22
C SER A 281 6.64 -8.86 -12.60
N LEU A 282 5.92 -8.58 -13.69
CA LEU A 282 5.64 -7.21 -14.13
C LEU A 282 4.67 -6.51 -13.17
N SER A 283 3.72 -7.27 -12.62
CA SER A 283 2.70 -6.72 -11.70
C SER A 283 3.26 -6.27 -10.36
N SER A 284 4.42 -6.79 -9.96
CA SER A 284 5.11 -6.44 -8.71
C SER A 284 6.45 -5.72 -8.92
N PHE A 285 6.77 -5.36 -10.16
CA PHE A 285 8.09 -4.83 -10.52
C PHE A 285 8.42 -3.53 -9.77
N GLU A 286 7.50 -2.57 -9.76
CA GLU A 286 7.69 -1.29 -9.07
C GLU A 286 8.06 -1.48 -7.59
N SER A 287 7.30 -2.31 -6.86
CA SER A 287 7.57 -2.61 -5.46
C SER A 287 8.93 -3.29 -5.26
N ASN A 288 9.32 -4.19 -6.17
CA ASN A 288 10.62 -4.87 -6.09
C ASN A 288 11.77 -3.88 -6.36
N LEU A 289 11.57 -2.93 -7.27
CA LEU A 289 12.59 -1.92 -7.60
C LEU A 289 12.78 -0.95 -6.42
N GLU A 290 11.70 -0.52 -5.76
CA GLU A 290 11.80 0.28 -4.53
C GLU A 290 12.60 -0.44 -3.45
N ASP A 291 12.32 -1.73 -3.22
CA ASP A 291 13.00 -2.53 -2.20
C ASP A 291 14.49 -2.73 -2.52
N THR A 292 14.84 -2.88 -3.80
CA THR A 292 16.23 -3.16 -4.25
C THR A 292 17.05 -1.90 -4.50
N PHE A 293 16.43 -0.72 -4.62
CA PHE A 293 17.13 0.56 -4.85
C PHE A 293 18.17 0.86 -3.75
N ILE A 294 17.87 0.51 -2.51
CA ILE A 294 18.74 0.70 -1.33
C ILE A 294 20.04 -0.08 -1.45
N ASP A 295 20.03 -1.20 -2.18
CA ASP A 295 21.19 -2.08 -2.37
C ASP A 295 22.07 -1.62 -3.56
N SER A 296 21.74 -0.52 -4.23
CA SER A 296 22.49 -0.03 -5.39
C SER A 296 23.78 0.70 -5.03
N ASP A 297 24.81 0.55 -5.89
CA ASP A 297 26.09 1.27 -5.74
C ASP A 297 25.88 2.80 -5.74
N PHE A 298 24.95 3.29 -6.56
CA PHE A 298 24.57 4.70 -6.60
C PHE A 298 24.02 5.18 -5.25
N TYR A 299 23.09 4.43 -4.66
CA TYR A 299 22.52 4.73 -3.35
C TYR A 299 23.61 4.77 -2.27
N GLU A 300 24.45 3.73 -2.20
CA GLU A 300 25.51 3.65 -1.19
C GLU A 300 26.46 4.84 -1.31
N LYS A 301 26.84 5.19 -2.55
CA LYS A 301 27.78 6.27 -2.82
C LYS A 301 27.22 7.63 -2.44
N VAL A 302 26.02 7.98 -2.90
CA VAL A 302 25.38 9.26 -2.57
C VAL A 302 25.16 9.39 -1.05
N CYS A 303 24.61 8.36 -0.40
CA CYS A 303 24.39 8.34 1.05
C CYS A 303 25.72 8.42 1.83
N SER A 304 26.81 7.84 1.32
CA SER A 304 28.13 8.00 1.93
C SER A 304 28.60 9.45 1.90
N VAL A 305 28.51 10.11 0.74
CA VAL A 305 28.93 11.52 0.62
C VAL A 305 28.03 12.43 1.47
N PHE A 306 26.74 12.13 1.58
CA PHE A 306 25.82 12.86 2.46
C PHE A 306 26.21 12.77 3.93
N ARG A 307 26.67 11.60 4.39
CA ARG A 307 27.20 11.44 5.75
C ARG A 307 28.46 12.26 5.98
N ASP A 308 29.36 12.32 5.00
CA ASP A 308 30.58 13.13 5.09
C ASP A 308 30.27 14.63 5.16
N ILE A 309 29.33 15.10 4.31
CA ILE A 309 28.83 16.48 4.36
C ILE A 309 28.18 16.79 5.71
N ASN A 310 27.33 15.89 6.22
CA ASN A 310 26.69 16.05 7.54
C ASN A 310 27.70 16.11 8.69
N GLY A 311 28.77 15.31 8.61
CA GLY A 311 29.89 15.37 9.56
C GLY A 311 30.56 16.74 9.53
N THR A 312 30.74 17.30 8.34
CA THR A 312 31.31 18.64 8.16
C THR A 312 30.42 19.74 8.72
N TYR A 313 29.11 19.69 8.45
CA TYR A 313 28.16 20.65 9.06
C TYR A 313 28.17 20.58 10.58
N SER A 314 28.22 19.37 11.15
CA SER A 314 28.28 19.20 12.60
C SER A 314 29.56 19.83 13.18
N ALA A 315 30.70 19.69 12.50
CA ALA A 315 31.94 20.33 12.91
C ALA A 315 31.85 21.86 12.86
N PHE A 316 31.18 22.45 11.86
CA PHE A 316 30.95 23.90 11.81
C PHE A 316 30.09 24.40 12.97
N GLU A 317 29.09 23.62 13.42
CA GLU A 317 28.28 23.95 14.59
C GLU A 317 29.12 23.95 15.89
N ASP A 318 30.04 22.99 16.03
CA ASP A 318 31.00 22.94 17.13
C ASP A 318 31.97 24.14 17.10
N PHE A 319 32.43 24.51 15.91
CA PHE A 319 33.30 25.68 15.71
C PHE A 319 32.58 26.98 16.06
N ALA A 320 31.34 27.16 15.59
CA ALA A 320 30.51 28.30 15.95
C ALA A 320 30.30 28.39 17.47
N SER A 321 30.08 27.25 18.13
CA SER A 321 29.93 27.17 19.59
C SER A 321 31.20 27.59 20.33
N PHE A 322 32.38 27.18 19.86
CA PHE A 322 33.66 27.65 20.43
C PHE A 322 33.79 29.18 20.35
N TYR A 323 33.50 29.76 19.19
CA TYR A 323 33.55 31.22 19.03
C TYR A 323 32.53 31.92 19.94
N GLU A 324 31.28 31.46 19.97
CA GLU A 324 30.18 32.10 20.72
C GLU A 324 30.30 31.96 22.24
N TYR A 325 30.72 30.80 22.73
CA TYR A 325 30.72 30.52 24.18
C TYR A 325 32.12 30.62 24.76
N ASP A 326 33.10 29.89 24.23
CA ASP A 326 34.42 29.81 24.85
C ASP A 326 35.19 31.13 24.66
N LEU A 327 35.26 31.61 23.42
CA LEU A 327 36.06 32.79 23.11
C LEU A 327 35.37 34.08 23.59
N ILE A 328 34.08 34.28 23.34
CA ILE A 328 33.36 35.48 23.83
C ILE A 328 33.33 35.54 25.36
N ASP A 329 33.12 34.43 26.07
CA ASP A 329 33.13 34.42 27.54
C ASP A 329 34.51 34.76 28.11
N TYR A 330 35.58 34.24 27.48
CA TYR A 330 36.95 34.67 27.77
C TYR A 330 37.08 36.19 27.68
N PHE A 331 36.60 36.81 26.59
CA PHE A 331 36.63 38.27 26.42
C PHE A 331 35.71 39.03 27.38
N ASN A 332 34.63 38.41 27.90
CA ASN A 332 33.73 39.02 28.88
C ASN A 332 34.28 39.01 30.30
N THR A 333 35.19 38.09 30.62
CA THR A 333 35.78 37.94 31.96
C THR A 333 37.09 38.71 32.16
N LEU A 334 37.60 39.37 31.12
CA LEU A 334 38.84 40.15 31.16
C LEU A 334 38.79 41.31 32.15
N SER A 335 39.90 41.50 32.89
CA SER A 335 40.11 42.70 33.69
C SER A 335 40.70 43.83 32.85
N LEU A 336 40.53 45.09 33.28
CA LEU A 336 41.11 46.25 32.59
C LEU A 336 42.63 46.19 32.46
N ALA A 337 43.32 45.44 33.33
CA ALA A 337 44.77 45.30 33.30
C ALA A 337 45.26 44.36 32.18
N ASP A 338 44.40 43.46 31.69
CA ASP A 338 44.78 42.41 30.76
C ASP A 338 44.55 42.80 29.29
N ILE A 339 43.72 43.83 29.04
CA ILE A 339 43.26 44.26 27.71
C ILE A 339 44.39 44.43 26.70
N GLU A 340 45.46 45.16 27.07
CA GLU A 340 46.57 45.44 26.15
C GLU A 340 47.29 44.16 25.71
N SER A 341 47.55 43.25 26.66
CA SER A 341 48.24 41.98 26.38
C SER A 341 47.39 41.01 25.55
N VAL A 342 46.08 40.97 25.79
CA VAL A 342 45.14 40.11 25.05
C VAL A 342 44.94 40.62 23.63
N ILE A 343 44.80 41.94 23.44
CA ILE A 343 44.71 42.53 22.10
C ILE A 343 45.99 42.28 21.31
N GLN A 344 47.16 42.38 21.93
CA GLN A 344 48.42 42.05 21.23
C GLN A 344 48.42 40.59 20.75
N LYS A 345 48.01 39.63 21.59
CA LYS A 345 47.90 38.22 21.20
C LYS A 345 46.90 38.00 20.06
N MET A 346 45.76 38.69 20.08
CA MET A 346 44.78 38.64 18.98
C MET A 346 45.30 39.28 17.70
N ASN A 347 46.03 40.39 17.78
CA ASN A 347 46.62 41.03 16.61
C ASN A 347 47.67 40.12 15.96
N GLU A 348 48.48 39.40 16.75
CA GLU A 348 49.40 38.39 16.23
C GLU A 348 48.66 37.23 15.54
N PHE A 349 47.46 36.87 16.02
CA PHE A 349 46.59 35.90 15.34
C PHE A 349 46.01 36.49 14.04
N PHE A 350 45.48 37.72 14.06
CA PHE A 350 44.95 38.40 12.88
C PHE A 350 45.99 38.57 11.78
N ASP A 351 47.23 38.96 12.12
CA ASP A 351 48.33 39.06 11.16
C ASP A 351 48.60 37.72 10.45
N ASN A 352 48.51 36.60 11.19
CA ASN A 352 48.73 35.26 10.64
C ASN A 352 47.66 34.85 9.62
N ILE A 353 46.42 35.34 9.80
CA ILE A 353 45.28 34.99 8.94
C ILE A 353 44.93 36.08 7.92
N GLY A 354 45.72 37.17 7.89
CA GLY A 354 45.53 38.28 6.95
C GLY A 354 44.39 39.25 7.32
N GLU A 355 43.95 39.25 8.57
CA GLU A 355 42.91 40.13 9.10
C GLU A 355 43.50 41.45 9.63
N ALA A 356 42.65 42.50 9.68
CA ALA A 356 43.10 43.80 10.15
C ALA A 356 43.28 43.85 11.68
N THR A 357 44.46 44.27 12.14
CA THR A 357 44.74 44.47 13.57
C THR A 357 43.89 45.59 14.19
N VAL A 358 43.59 45.46 15.49
CA VAL A 358 42.80 46.44 16.26
C VAL A 358 43.67 47.24 17.24
N VAL A 359 43.19 48.41 17.64
CA VAL A 359 43.86 49.27 18.64
C VAL A 359 43.73 48.70 20.06
N PRO A 360 44.75 48.82 20.93
CA PRO A 360 44.69 48.33 22.31
C PRO A 360 43.81 49.21 23.21
N SER A 361 42.50 49.14 23.00
CA SER A 361 41.48 49.92 23.71
C SER A 361 40.20 49.12 23.92
N PHE A 362 39.25 49.66 24.68
CA PHE A 362 37.91 49.08 24.80
C PHE A 362 37.23 48.90 23.44
N GLU A 363 37.42 49.85 22.53
CA GLU A 363 36.92 49.78 21.15
C GLU A 363 37.56 48.61 20.38
N GLY A 364 38.85 48.33 20.60
CA GLY A 364 39.49 47.15 20.02
C GLY A 364 38.89 45.82 20.48
N ILE A 365 38.51 45.72 21.76
CA ILE A 365 37.77 44.55 22.27
C ILE A 365 36.40 44.42 21.60
N CYS A 366 35.68 45.54 21.41
CA CYS A 366 34.41 45.51 20.67
C CYS A 366 34.60 45.01 19.24
N ASN A 367 35.61 45.51 18.52
CA ASN A 367 35.90 45.07 17.16
C ASN A 367 36.26 43.58 17.08
N ILE A 368 37.00 43.06 18.07
CA ILE A 368 37.28 41.61 18.16
C ILE A 368 35.98 40.83 18.36
N LYS A 369 35.09 41.28 19.27
CA LYS A 369 33.79 40.62 19.47
C LYS A 369 32.94 40.65 18.22
N ASP A 370 32.93 41.75 17.48
CA ASP A 370 32.21 41.86 16.21
C ASP A 370 32.78 40.87 15.18
N TRP A 371 34.10 40.70 15.10
CA TRP A 371 34.73 39.67 14.25
C TRP A 371 34.35 38.26 14.70
N ILE A 372 34.32 37.98 16.00
CA ILE A 372 33.90 36.67 16.54
C ILE A 372 32.45 36.39 16.16
N LEU A 373 31.54 37.35 16.34
CA LEU A 373 30.13 37.20 15.96
C LEU A 373 29.96 37.00 14.45
N ALA A 374 30.77 37.68 13.62
CA ALA A 374 30.78 37.44 12.18
C ALA A 374 31.23 36.02 11.84
N LYS A 375 32.22 35.47 12.55
CA LYS A 375 32.65 34.07 12.38
C LYS A 375 31.58 33.06 12.81
N VAL A 376 30.86 33.35 13.89
CA VAL A 376 29.69 32.56 14.30
C VAL A 376 28.65 32.56 13.18
N GLU A 377 28.31 33.71 12.59
CA GLU A 377 27.35 33.77 11.48
C GLU A 377 27.83 33.07 10.20
N GLU A 378 29.14 33.12 9.90
CA GLU A 378 29.76 32.41 8.78
C GLU A 378 29.63 30.89 8.93
N LEU A 379 29.88 30.36 10.13
CA LEU A 379 29.85 28.93 10.45
C LEU A 379 28.46 28.43 10.89
N ASP A 380 27.50 29.33 11.13
CA ASP A 380 26.14 28.98 11.50
C ASP A 380 25.37 28.48 10.28
N TYR A 381 25.25 27.16 10.25
CA TYR A 381 24.45 26.36 9.35
C TYR A 381 23.12 25.96 10.06
N CYS A 382 23.03 25.99 11.39
CA CYS A 382 21.83 25.63 12.18
C CYS A 382 20.56 26.36 11.74
N LYS A 383 20.68 27.63 11.33
CA LYS A 383 19.53 28.47 10.93
C LYS A 383 18.66 27.87 9.87
N TYR A 384 19.17 26.91 9.13
CA TYR A 384 18.41 26.41 8.04
C TYR A 384 18.16 24.88 8.05
N ASP A 385 18.71 24.13 9.03
CA ASP A 385 18.35 22.73 9.40
C ASP A 385 19.04 21.63 8.52
N ILE A 386 20.40 21.36 8.44
CA ILE A 386 21.05 20.74 7.18
C ILE A 386 21.37 19.26 7.21
N ARG A 387 20.61 18.46 7.91
CA ARG A 387 20.89 17.03 7.82
C ARG A 387 20.43 16.50 6.44
N LEU A 388 21.39 16.23 5.56
CA LEU A 388 21.16 15.46 4.35
C LEU A 388 20.66 14.06 4.73
N PRO A 389 19.77 13.46 3.94
CA PRO A 389 19.16 12.22 4.35
C PRO A 389 20.12 11.02 4.31
N ASP A 390 19.89 10.02 5.16
CA ASP A 390 20.58 8.72 5.18
C ASP A 390 19.85 7.70 4.27
N VAL A 391 18.71 8.10 3.69
CA VAL A 391 17.86 7.28 2.82
C VAL A 391 17.44 8.10 1.62
N LEU A 392 17.54 7.50 0.43
CA LEU A 392 17.01 8.03 -0.83
C LEU A 392 15.78 7.23 -1.25
N GLU A 393 14.76 7.93 -1.73
CA GLU A 393 13.52 7.37 -2.28
C GLU A 393 13.25 7.98 -3.66
N PHE A 394 12.51 7.26 -4.51
CA PHE A 394 12.02 7.83 -5.76
C PHE A 394 11.05 8.98 -5.48
N GLY A 395 11.12 10.05 -6.25
CA GLY A 395 10.38 11.30 -6.01
C GLY A 395 11.05 12.28 -5.04
N ASP A 396 12.25 11.96 -4.52
CA ASP A 396 12.97 12.84 -3.60
C ASP A 396 13.44 14.15 -4.24
N GLU A 397 13.35 15.23 -3.46
CA GLU A 397 13.95 16.54 -3.75
C GLU A 397 14.79 16.99 -2.54
N ILE A 398 16.11 16.85 -2.65
CA ILE A 398 17.07 16.99 -1.54
C ILE A 398 17.90 18.25 -1.74
N ALA A 399 17.84 19.16 -0.78
CA ALA A 399 18.63 20.39 -0.82
C ALA A 399 20.05 20.20 -0.27
N ILE A 400 21.06 20.64 -1.02
CA ILE A 400 22.47 20.59 -0.67
C ILE A 400 23.03 22.03 -0.70
N PHE A 401 23.71 22.43 0.38
CA PHE A 401 24.39 23.72 0.48
C PHE A 401 25.89 23.56 0.23
N ASP A 402 26.47 24.53 -0.46
CA ASP A 402 27.92 24.61 -0.61
C ASP A 402 28.58 25.45 0.51
N VAL A 403 29.90 25.63 0.40
CA VAL A 403 30.70 26.48 1.30
C VAL A 403 30.29 27.96 1.27
N HIS A 404 29.64 28.40 0.20
CA HIS A 404 29.12 29.76 0.03
C HIS A 404 27.65 29.89 0.43
N LYS A 405 27.06 28.83 1.01
CA LYS A 405 25.64 28.74 1.37
C LYS A 405 24.70 28.90 0.17
N GLN A 406 25.18 28.62 -1.05
CA GLN A 406 24.33 28.50 -2.23
C GLN A 406 23.62 27.16 -2.21
N LYS A 407 22.34 27.18 -2.58
CA LYS A 407 21.46 26.03 -2.50
C LYS A 407 21.33 25.36 -3.87
N SER A 408 21.53 24.05 -3.89
CA SER A 408 21.22 23.18 -5.02
C SER A 408 20.25 22.07 -4.60
N TYR A 409 19.60 21.42 -5.56
CA TYR A 409 18.60 20.39 -5.34
C TYR A 409 18.94 19.15 -6.15
N LEU A 410 19.24 18.03 -5.47
CA LEU A 410 19.20 16.70 -6.07
C LEU A 410 17.74 16.26 -6.19
N ILE A 411 17.30 15.91 -7.39
CA ILE A 411 15.93 15.50 -7.70
C ILE A 411 15.99 14.11 -8.33
N ILE A 412 15.28 13.15 -7.76
CA ILE A 412 15.03 11.82 -8.32
C ILE A 412 13.54 11.78 -8.68
N ASP A 413 13.20 11.51 -9.94
CA ASP A 413 11.80 11.53 -10.36
C ASP A 413 10.98 10.38 -9.73
N GLU A 414 9.65 10.55 -9.68
CA GLU A 414 8.73 9.54 -9.14
C GLU A 414 8.78 8.24 -9.96
N LEU A 415 8.48 7.13 -9.29
CA LEU A 415 8.37 5.84 -9.93
C LEU A 415 7.05 5.78 -10.72
N GLN A 416 7.12 6.08 -12.01
CA GLN A 416 6.00 6.00 -12.95
C GLN A 416 6.38 5.04 -14.08
N LEU A 417 6.45 3.75 -13.74
CA LEU A 417 6.85 2.73 -14.70
C LEU A 417 5.68 2.32 -15.58
N SER A 418 5.99 1.82 -16.77
CA SER A 418 5.06 1.13 -17.65
C SER A 418 5.64 -0.24 -18.00
N PRO A 419 5.67 -1.19 -17.04
CA PRO A 419 6.29 -2.50 -17.24
C PRO A 419 5.68 -3.24 -18.42
N ASP A 420 6.53 -3.65 -19.35
CA ASP A 420 6.17 -4.39 -20.55
C ASP A 420 7.27 -5.39 -20.91
N ASP A 421 6.92 -6.50 -21.55
CA ASP A 421 7.87 -7.56 -21.91
C ASP A 421 8.96 -7.02 -22.84
N GLY A 422 10.22 -7.03 -22.37
CA GLY A 422 11.36 -6.50 -23.12
C GLY A 422 11.36 -4.96 -23.25
N GLY A 423 10.41 -4.29 -22.59
CA GLY A 423 10.33 -2.84 -22.51
C GLY A 423 11.44 -2.24 -21.66
N GLN A 424 11.54 -0.92 -21.72
CA GLN A 424 12.47 -0.12 -20.93
C GLN A 424 11.80 1.16 -20.47
N ASP A 425 12.14 1.59 -19.26
CA ASP A 425 11.78 2.90 -18.72
C ASP A 425 13.03 3.59 -18.17
N ASP A 426 13.03 4.91 -18.23
CA ASP A 426 14.09 5.75 -17.68
C ASP A 426 13.51 6.64 -16.57
N ILE A 427 14.17 6.66 -15.42
CA ILE A 427 13.83 7.51 -14.28
C ILE A 427 14.89 8.62 -14.21
N ASP A 428 14.49 9.86 -14.43
CA ASP A 428 15.40 11.00 -14.47
C ASP A 428 15.98 11.35 -13.07
N ILE A 429 17.27 11.63 -13.03
CA ILE A 429 17.97 12.21 -11.87
C ILE A 429 18.63 13.53 -12.30
N ARG A 430 18.53 14.57 -11.48
CA ARG A 430 19.10 15.89 -11.83
C ARG A 430 19.50 16.68 -10.61
N ILE A 431 20.57 17.47 -10.75
CA ILE A 431 20.91 18.52 -9.79
C ILE A 431 20.58 19.87 -10.41
N LYS A 432 19.82 20.70 -9.70
CA LYS A 432 19.48 22.07 -10.10
C LYS A 432 19.97 23.09 -9.10
N ASP A 433 20.33 24.28 -9.56
CA ASP A 433 20.53 25.42 -8.67
C ASP A 433 19.20 26.04 -8.21
N GLU A 434 19.25 27.05 -7.35
CA GLU A 434 18.07 27.78 -6.87
C GLU A 434 17.31 28.53 -7.99
N SER A 435 17.97 28.84 -9.10
CA SER A 435 17.35 29.48 -10.28
C SER A 435 16.62 28.46 -11.17
N GLY A 436 16.83 27.17 -10.94
CA GLY A 436 16.29 26.07 -11.72
C GLY A 436 17.18 25.62 -12.88
N ASP A 437 18.40 26.16 -12.99
CA ASP A 437 19.37 25.74 -13.99
C ASP A 437 19.97 24.39 -13.61
N ILE A 438 20.11 23.50 -14.59
CA ILE A 438 20.57 22.13 -14.37
C ILE A 438 22.10 22.12 -14.30
N LEU A 439 22.63 21.70 -13.16
CA LEU A 439 24.06 21.57 -12.88
C LEU A 439 24.62 20.20 -13.29
N ALA A 440 23.83 19.13 -13.12
CA ALA A 440 24.19 17.77 -13.50
C ALA A 440 22.96 16.94 -13.89
N ARG A 441 23.13 15.95 -14.76
CA ARG A 441 22.07 15.02 -15.20
C ARG A 441 22.49 13.57 -15.05
N GLY A 442 21.52 12.74 -14.72
CA GLY A 442 21.63 11.29 -14.76
C GLY A 442 20.26 10.65 -14.98
N TYR A 443 20.23 9.33 -15.10
CA TYR A 443 18.99 8.57 -15.15
C TYR A 443 19.23 7.14 -14.69
N ILE A 444 18.18 6.50 -14.19
CA ILE A 444 18.15 5.07 -13.89
C ILE A 444 17.38 4.40 -15.02
N GLN A 445 18.04 3.50 -15.73
CA GLN A 445 17.43 2.75 -16.81
C GLN A 445 16.97 1.39 -16.29
N VAL A 446 15.69 1.11 -16.44
CA VAL A 446 15.06 -0.16 -16.07
C VAL A 446 14.81 -0.94 -17.35
N THR A 447 15.29 -2.18 -17.42
CA THR A 447 14.98 -3.14 -18.49
C THR A 447 14.23 -4.31 -17.89
N TYR A 448 13.00 -4.54 -18.35
CA TYR A 448 12.12 -5.59 -17.77
C TYR A 448 12.49 -7.00 -18.24
N GLY A 449 13.29 -7.12 -19.29
CA GLY A 449 13.65 -8.40 -19.89
C GLY A 449 12.47 -9.13 -20.52
N ASN A 450 12.79 -10.13 -21.34
CA ASN A 450 11.82 -11.05 -21.94
C ASN A 450 12.50 -12.38 -22.31
N MET A 451 11.70 -13.42 -22.49
CA MET A 451 12.17 -14.69 -23.01
C MET A 451 11.11 -15.29 -23.93
N GLU A 452 11.46 -15.44 -25.21
CA GLU A 452 10.65 -16.16 -26.18
C GLU A 452 11.10 -17.61 -26.30
N LEU A 453 10.16 -18.50 -26.58
CA LEU A 453 10.46 -19.87 -26.97
C LEU A 453 10.46 -19.98 -28.49
N ASP A 454 11.40 -20.74 -29.03
CA ASP A 454 11.43 -21.05 -30.46
C ASP A 454 10.33 -22.06 -30.85
N GLU A 455 10.19 -22.31 -32.17
CA GLU A 455 9.18 -23.23 -32.71
C GLU A 455 9.31 -24.68 -32.22
N ASP A 456 10.48 -25.07 -31.70
CA ASP A 456 10.78 -26.40 -31.17
C ASP A 456 10.62 -26.46 -29.62
N GLY A 457 10.21 -25.36 -28.99
CA GLY A 457 10.09 -25.23 -27.54
C GLY A 457 11.43 -25.06 -26.82
N GLY A 458 12.50 -24.73 -27.55
CA GLY A 458 13.78 -24.29 -27.04
C GLY A 458 13.80 -22.79 -26.70
N LEU A 459 14.91 -22.31 -26.12
CA LEU A 459 15.09 -20.89 -25.84
C LEU A 459 15.33 -20.12 -27.15
N GLY A 460 14.44 -19.19 -27.47
CA GLY A 460 14.52 -18.28 -28.61
C GLY A 460 15.28 -17.00 -28.26
N ASP A 461 14.84 -15.87 -28.82
CA ASP A 461 15.39 -14.55 -28.47
C ASP A 461 14.90 -14.12 -27.08
N GLY A 462 15.76 -13.40 -26.36
CA GLY A 462 15.44 -12.90 -25.04
C GLY A 462 16.34 -11.74 -24.63
N CYS A 463 15.86 -10.97 -23.67
CA CYS A 463 16.55 -9.85 -23.06
C CYS A 463 16.61 -10.09 -21.55
N SER A 464 17.79 -9.87 -20.96
CA SER A 464 17.94 -9.93 -19.52
C SER A 464 17.24 -8.75 -18.86
N GLU A 465 16.59 -9.00 -17.73
CA GLU A 465 16.19 -7.95 -16.81
C GLU A 465 17.43 -7.26 -16.20
N GLY A 466 17.34 -5.96 -15.96
CA GLY A 466 18.44 -5.19 -15.36
C GLY A 466 18.06 -3.77 -15.00
N VAL A 467 18.83 -3.20 -14.06
CA VAL A 467 18.71 -1.81 -13.63
C VAL A 467 20.09 -1.17 -13.72
N ASP A 468 20.23 -0.16 -14.57
CA ASP A 468 21.50 0.51 -14.84
C ASP A 468 21.45 1.97 -14.35
N TYR A 469 22.40 2.34 -13.49
CA TYR A 469 22.49 3.67 -12.88
C TYR A 469 23.44 4.56 -13.70
N ASN A 470 22.89 5.40 -14.57
CA ASN A 470 23.64 6.34 -15.39
C ASN A 470 23.72 7.70 -14.68
N ALA A 471 24.42 7.77 -13.55
CA ALA A 471 24.39 8.92 -12.63
C ALA A 471 25.77 9.55 -12.32
N LEU A 472 26.78 9.31 -13.16
CA LEU A 472 28.16 9.77 -12.89
C LEU A 472 28.29 11.29 -12.70
N GLU A 473 27.62 12.11 -13.51
CA GLU A 473 27.65 13.58 -13.33
C GLU A 473 27.01 14.01 -12.00
N ILE A 474 26.00 13.27 -11.54
CA ILE A 474 25.33 13.52 -10.25
C ILE A 474 26.31 13.25 -9.11
N GLU A 475 26.98 12.09 -9.14
CA GLU A 475 27.96 11.69 -8.14
C GLU A 475 29.14 12.68 -8.06
N GLU A 476 29.72 13.04 -9.20
CA GLU A 476 30.86 13.97 -9.26
C GLU A 476 30.49 15.36 -8.70
N GLN A 477 29.28 15.84 -9.00
CA GLN A 477 28.83 17.15 -8.53
C GLN A 477 28.64 17.18 -7.00
N ILE A 478 28.11 16.09 -6.40
CA ILE A 478 27.93 16.00 -4.95
C ILE A 478 29.29 15.83 -4.25
N GLU A 479 30.18 15.02 -4.81
CA GLU A 479 31.56 14.86 -4.31
C GLU A 479 32.34 16.18 -4.32
N GLN A 480 32.19 16.98 -5.37
CA GLN A 480 32.85 18.29 -5.46
C GLN A 480 32.42 19.22 -4.31
N ILE A 481 31.11 19.25 -3.98
CA ILE A 481 30.60 20.03 -2.85
C ILE A 481 31.20 19.54 -1.53
N ALA A 482 31.24 18.22 -1.33
CA ALA A 482 31.81 17.63 -0.13
C ALA A 482 33.29 17.99 0.06
N LEU A 483 34.08 17.96 -1.02
CA LEU A 483 35.51 18.30 -0.99
C LEU A 483 35.74 19.77 -0.62
N GLU A 484 34.93 20.69 -1.14
CA GLU A 484 35.02 22.12 -0.81
C GLU A 484 34.66 22.40 0.65
N LEU A 485 33.62 21.74 1.16
CA LEU A 485 33.22 21.83 2.56
C LEU A 485 34.31 21.29 3.50
N GLU A 486 34.86 20.12 3.19
CA GLU A 486 35.92 19.49 4.00
C GLU A 486 37.20 20.36 4.05
N ALA A 487 37.56 20.99 2.93
CA ALA A 487 38.70 21.91 2.90
C ALA A 487 38.49 23.11 3.85
N GLU A 488 37.27 23.67 3.88
CA GLU A 488 36.94 24.77 4.80
C GLU A 488 36.85 24.29 6.26
N ARG A 489 36.43 23.04 6.50
CA ARG A 489 36.46 22.40 7.83
C ARG A 489 37.87 22.35 8.40
N ILE A 490 38.80 21.80 7.64
CA ILE A 490 40.22 21.68 8.05
C ILE A 490 40.80 23.05 8.37
N LYS A 491 40.53 24.04 7.51
CA LYS A 491 40.99 25.42 7.73
C LYS A 491 40.47 26.00 9.05
N ASN A 492 39.19 25.84 9.37
CA ASN A 492 38.63 26.36 10.62
C ASN A 492 39.11 25.60 11.87
N GLU A 493 39.35 24.29 11.75
CA GLU A 493 39.95 23.48 12.81
C GLU A 493 41.35 24.01 13.20
N GLU A 494 42.20 24.30 12.21
CA GLU A 494 43.53 24.89 12.43
C GLU A 494 43.46 26.26 13.11
N LEU A 495 42.48 27.10 12.73
CA LEU A 495 42.28 28.42 13.34
C LEU A 495 41.89 28.33 14.82
N ILE A 496 40.97 27.43 15.14
CA ILE A 496 40.49 27.23 16.51
C ILE A 496 41.59 26.67 17.40
N ASP A 497 42.40 25.73 16.88
CA ASP A 497 43.52 25.19 17.63
C ASP A 497 44.59 26.26 17.94
N ASP A 498 44.88 27.19 17.02
CA ASP A 498 45.77 28.32 17.31
C ASP A 498 45.18 29.22 18.42
N LEU A 499 43.88 29.52 18.36
CA LEU A 499 43.18 30.31 19.37
C LEU A 499 43.21 29.64 20.76
N ARG A 500 42.91 28.33 20.84
CA ARG A 500 43.00 27.56 22.09
C ARG A 500 44.39 27.63 22.70
N ASN A 501 45.43 27.43 21.88
CA ASN A 501 46.81 27.48 22.33
C ASN A 501 47.22 28.87 22.85
N ARG A 502 46.76 29.96 22.22
CA ARG A 502 47.11 31.34 22.60
C ARG A 502 46.45 31.81 23.89
N PHE A 503 45.20 31.40 24.11
CA PHE A 503 44.37 31.87 25.21
C PHE A 503 44.22 30.84 26.35
N GLY A 504 44.67 29.60 26.14
CA GLY A 504 44.58 28.53 27.13
C GLY A 504 43.15 28.07 27.37
N LEU A 505 42.38 27.98 26.28
CA LEU A 505 40.97 27.59 26.25
C LEU A 505 40.80 26.08 26.01
#